data_AF-A0AAV5W7B1-F1
#
_entry.id   AF-A0AAV5W7B1-F1
#
_cell.length_a   1.000
_cell.length_b   1.000
_cell.length_c   1.000
_cell.angle_alpha   90.00
_cell.angle_beta   90.00
_cell.angle_gamma   90.00
#
_symmetry.space_group_name_H-M   'P 1'
#
loop_
_entity.id
_entity.type
_entity.pdbx_description
1 polymer ?
#
loop_
_entity_poly.entity_id
_entity_poly.type
_entity_poly.pdbx_seq_one_letter_code
_entity_poly.pdbx_strand_id
1 'polypeptide(L)'
;KAGEKSCHGNLMIYLLLLTLIFPYTISSDANRYCPPSFHASDNGARCYSIANASGSSFEGQRDYCRQRGADLPSIAGANEHSSLLSFRDTTEHRRAAFYLGLECGRDNVWQWTDGSSFDPSAVKFANNNVDRVNCSRHMHSRFVLDDNGNWEEWEEERGPPTIVVCAMPTLFMAAADADGGADDDSGNDNNWVTSILIPAIVAIGLIGFILFCCWKQRAKRHRVNEMIRTLMAKTKKYEEEEKEREANI
;
A
#
# COMPACT_ATOMS: atom_id res chain seq x y z
N LYS A 1 13.74 42.94 32.72
CA LYS A 1 13.38 41.50 32.61
C LYS A 1 12.01 41.40 31.93
N ALA A 2 11.96 41.65 30.62
CA ALA A 2 10.75 41.58 29.80
C ALA A 2 11.19 41.50 28.33
N GLY A 3 11.42 40.30 27.83
CA GLY A 3 11.89 40.10 26.44
C GLY A 3 11.94 38.65 25.99
N GLU A 4 11.35 37.71 26.73
CA GLU A 4 11.56 36.28 26.54
C GLU A 4 10.34 35.53 25.98
N LYS A 5 9.21 36.22 25.75
CA LYS A 5 7.93 35.54 25.42
C LYS A 5 7.55 35.50 23.94
N SER A 6 8.29 36.14 23.04
CA SER A 6 7.83 36.29 21.64
C SER A 6 8.23 35.13 20.70
N CYS A 7 9.16 34.25 21.09
CA CYS A 7 9.63 33.17 20.20
C CYS A 7 8.93 31.82 20.46
N HIS A 8 8.32 31.62 21.63
CA HIS A 8 7.65 30.36 21.97
C HIS A 8 6.32 30.19 21.23
N GLY A 9 5.56 31.28 21.03
CA GLY A 9 4.24 31.22 20.40
C GLY A 9 4.29 30.82 18.92
N ASN A 10 5.23 31.36 18.16
CA ASN A 10 5.31 31.10 16.72
C ASN A 10 5.95 29.73 16.40
N LEU A 11 6.83 29.22 17.27
CA LEU A 11 7.41 27.88 17.12
C LEU A 11 6.36 26.80 17.41
N MET A 12 5.52 26.99 18.44
CA MET A 12 4.43 26.05 18.76
C MET A 12 3.35 26.03 17.67
N ILE A 13 3.01 27.18 17.07
CA ILE A 13 2.10 27.24 15.93
C ILE A 13 2.68 26.52 14.71
N TYR A 14 3.99 26.65 14.44
CA TYR A 14 4.65 25.93 13.34
C TYR A 14 4.71 24.41 13.58
N LEU A 15 4.98 23.96 14.80
CA LEU A 15 4.97 22.53 15.15
C LEU A 15 3.57 21.93 15.03
N LEU A 16 2.53 22.66 15.44
CA LEU A 16 1.13 22.25 15.26
C LEU A 16 0.69 22.23 13.78
N LEU A 17 1.17 23.17 12.97
CA LEU A 17 0.91 23.17 11.53
C LEU A 17 1.67 22.04 10.81
N LEU A 18 2.89 21.72 11.22
CA LEU A 18 3.64 20.59 10.67
C LEU A 18 2.94 19.24 10.94
N THR A 19 2.31 19.06 12.11
CA THR A 19 1.49 17.86 12.39
C THR A 19 0.18 17.79 11.59
N LEU A 20 -0.29 18.90 11.03
CA LEU A 20 -1.49 18.95 10.16
C LEU A 20 -1.15 18.81 8.66
N ILE A 21 0.12 19.02 8.27
CA ILE A 21 0.60 18.93 6.88
C ILE A 21 1.28 17.57 6.61
N PHE A 22 1.76 16.87 7.64
CA PHE A 22 1.95 15.43 7.54
C PHE A 22 0.57 14.79 7.61
N PRO A 23 0.01 14.25 6.51
CA PRO A 23 -0.97 13.21 6.72
C PRO A 23 -0.21 12.14 7.50
N TYR A 24 -0.70 11.80 8.69
CA TYR A 24 -0.48 10.45 9.20
C TYR A 24 -1.19 9.51 8.22
N THR A 25 -0.66 9.35 7.01
CA THR A 25 -0.79 8.11 6.29
C THR A 25 0.17 7.18 7.00
N ILE A 26 -0.31 6.57 8.08
CA ILE A 26 -0.08 5.15 8.18
C ILE A 26 -0.81 4.61 6.94
N SER A 27 -0.13 4.60 5.80
CA SER A 27 -0.52 3.71 4.72
C SER A 27 -0.34 2.35 5.38
N SER A 28 -1.43 1.77 5.86
CA SER A 28 -1.46 0.33 6.03
C SER A 28 -1.50 -0.27 4.62
N ASP A 29 -0.45 -0.02 3.83
CA ASP A 29 0.00 -0.96 2.85
C ASP A 29 0.52 -2.13 3.68
N ALA A 30 -0.43 -2.94 4.15
CA ALA A 30 -0.17 -4.35 4.26
C ALA A 30 0.49 -4.73 2.94
N ASN A 31 1.81 -4.95 2.96
CA ASN A 31 2.54 -5.33 1.78
C ASN A 31 2.03 -6.71 1.37
N ARG A 32 1.06 -6.71 0.44
CA ARG A 32 0.43 -7.92 -0.08
C ARG A 32 1.40 -8.50 -1.09
N TYR A 33 1.85 -9.71 -0.82
CA TYR A 33 2.81 -10.38 -1.70
C TYR A 33 2.29 -11.74 -2.14
N CYS A 34 2.74 -12.18 -3.32
CA CYS A 34 2.45 -13.47 -3.89
C CYS A 34 3.70 -14.35 -3.84
N PRO A 35 3.61 -15.62 -3.40
CA PRO A 35 4.75 -16.52 -3.41
C PRO A 35 5.41 -16.63 -4.80
N PRO A 36 6.69 -17.04 -4.87
CA PRO A 36 7.35 -17.32 -6.14
C PRO A 36 6.49 -18.24 -7.01
N SER A 37 6.50 -18.02 -8.33
CA SER A 37 5.64 -18.68 -9.33
C SER A 37 4.15 -18.28 -9.34
N PHE A 38 3.73 -17.36 -8.47
CA PHE A 38 2.41 -16.74 -8.53
C PHE A 38 2.50 -15.27 -8.93
N HIS A 39 1.50 -14.82 -9.67
CA HIS A 39 1.32 -13.44 -10.10
C HIS A 39 0.15 -12.81 -9.36
N ALA A 40 0.33 -11.58 -8.89
CA ALA A 40 -0.74 -10.83 -8.23
C ALA A 40 -1.85 -10.46 -9.22
N SER A 41 -3.09 -10.48 -8.74
CA SER A 41 -4.23 -9.90 -9.45
C SER A 41 -4.09 -8.38 -9.58
N ASP A 42 -4.83 -7.77 -10.51
CA ASP A 42 -4.81 -6.31 -10.76
C ASP A 42 -5.07 -5.46 -9.50
N ASN A 43 -5.85 -5.99 -8.56
CA ASN A 43 -6.16 -5.33 -7.28
C ASN A 43 -5.29 -5.82 -6.10
N GLY A 44 -4.31 -6.69 -6.35
CA GLY A 44 -3.43 -7.27 -5.34
C GLY A 44 -4.17 -8.04 -4.25
N ALA A 45 -5.35 -8.60 -4.50
CA ALA A 45 -6.09 -9.38 -3.50
C ALA A 45 -5.79 -10.88 -3.57
N ARG A 46 -5.53 -11.40 -4.76
CA ARG A 46 -5.26 -12.81 -5.01
C ARG A 46 -3.97 -13.01 -5.78
N CYS A 47 -3.46 -14.23 -5.68
CA CYS A 47 -2.29 -14.71 -6.40
C CYS A 47 -2.72 -15.85 -7.30
N TYR A 48 -2.30 -15.82 -8.56
CA TYR A 48 -2.62 -16.84 -9.55
C TYR A 48 -1.36 -17.43 -10.17
N SER A 49 -1.37 -18.74 -10.44
CA SER A 49 -0.35 -19.41 -11.24
C SER A 49 -1.02 -20.22 -12.34
N ILE A 50 -0.38 -20.35 -13.49
CA ILE A 50 -0.87 -21.15 -14.61
C ILE A 50 0.19 -22.14 -15.07
N ALA A 51 -0.23 -23.34 -15.45
CA ALA A 51 0.67 -24.35 -15.99
C ALA A 51 -0.08 -25.27 -16.98
N ASN A 52 0.67 -25.99 -17.81
CA ASN A 52 0.12 -27.07 -18.63
C ASN A 52 -0.25 -28.27 -17.73
N ALA A 53 -1.45 -28.79 -17.92
CA ALA A 53 -1.99 -29.94 -17.20
C ALA A 53 -2.70 -30.94 -18.14
N SER A 54 -2.26 -31.00 -19.40
CA SER A 54 -2.85 -31.87 -20.42
C SER A 54 -2.98 -33.32 -19.93
N GLY A 55 -4.19 -33.86 -19.99
CA GLY A 55 -4.50 -35.23 -19.57
C GLY A 55 -4.63 -35.42 -18.04
N SER A 56 -4.50 -34.37 -17.22
CA SER A 56 -4.68 -34.46 -15.78
C SER A 56 -6.15 -34.28 -15.40
N SER A 57 -6.70 -35.20 -14.61
CA SER A 57 -8.08 -35.10 -14.10
C SER A 57 -8.28 -33.89 -13.20
N PHE A 58 -9.54 -33.58 -12.89
CA PHE A 58 -9.88 -32.54 -11.92
C PHE A 58 -9.14 -32.70 -10.59
N GLU A 59 -9.14 -33.92 -10.03
CA GLU A 59 -8.46 -34.24 -8.77
C GLU A 59 -6.95 -34.07 -8.91
N GLY A 60 -6.37 -34.51 -10.02
CA GLY A 60 -4.94 -34.32 -10.29
C GLY A 60 -4.53 -32.85 -10.39
N GLN A 61 -5.36 -32.02 -11.05
CA GLN A 61 -5.14 -30.58 -11.14
C GLN A 61 -5.32 -29.87 -9.80
N ARG A 62 -6.31 -30.29 -9.00
CA ARG A 62 -6.50 -29.79 -7.63
C ARG A 62 -5.32 -30.15 -6.73
N ASP A 63 -4.86 -31.39 -6.79
CA ASP A 63 -3.70 -31.85 -6.02
C ASP A 63 -2.41 -31.12 -6.44
N TYR A 64 -2.26 -30.79 -7.73
CA TYR A 64 -1.17 -29.96 -8.23
C TYR A 64 -1.14 -28.58 -7.57
N CYS A 65 -2.31 -27.95 -7.40
CA CYS A 65 -2.43 -26.66 -6.71
C CYS A 65 -2.19 -26.78 -5.20
N ARG A 66 -2.72 -27.83 -4.56
CA ARG A 66 -2.57 -28.06 -3.11
C ARG A 66 -1.14 -28.31 -2.68
N GLN A 67 -0.36 -29.00 -3.50
CA GLN A 67 1.08 -29.19 -3.27
C GLN A 67 1.86 -27.86 -3.25
N ARG A 68 1.28 -26.77 -3.78
CA ARG A 68 1.87 -25.43 -3.82
C ARG A 68 1.24 -24.47 -2.81
N GLY A 69 0.44 -24.97 -1.86
CA GLY A 69 -0.25 -24.14 -0.87
C GLY A 69 -1.40 -23.31 -1.45
N ALA A 70 -1.93 -23.71 -2.60
CA ALA A 70 -3.06 -23.08 -3.28
C ALA A 70 -4.21 -24.11 -3.48
N ASP A 71 -5.28 -23.72 -4.15
CA ASP A 71 -6.32 -24.63 -4.63
C ASP A 71 -6.75 -24.20 -6.05
N LEU A 72 -7.71 -24.90 -6.65
CA LEU A 72 -8.37 -24.43 -7.87
C LEU A 72 -9.10 -23.10 -7.62
N PRO A 73 -9.33 -22.27 -8.65
CA PRO A 73 -9.82 -20.91 -8.44
C PRO A 73 -11.26 -20.89 -7.92
N SER A 74 -11.47 -20.14 -6.85
CA SER A 74 -12.78 -19.71 -6.38
C SER A 74 -13.14 -18.35 -6.99
N ILE A 75 -14.44 -18.07 -7.13
CA ILE A 75 -14.94 -16.77 -7.54
C ILE A 75 -16.04 -16.34 -6.55
N ALA A 76 -15.65 -15.61 -5.52
CA ALA A 76 -16.54 -15.11 -4.47
C ALA A 76 -17.20 -13.76 -4.82
N GLY A 77 -16.87 -13.16 -5.98
CA GLY A 77 -17.45 -11.89 -6.39
C GLY A 77 -17.01 -11.41 -7.76
N ALA A 78 -17.64 -10.32 -8.24
CA ALA A 78 -17.38 -9.76 -9.56
C ALA A 78 -15.91 -9.30 -9.75
N ASN A 79 -15.27 -8.79 -8.70
CA ASN A 79 -13.88 -8.36 -8.75
C ASN A 79 -12.94 -9.55 -9.00
N GLU A 80 -13.13 -10.66 -8.28
CA GLU A 80 -12.32 -11.87 -8.48
C GLU A 80 -12.53 -12.46 -9.87
N HIS A 81 -13.77 -12.47 -10.35
CA HIS A 81 -14.10 -12.92 -11.70
C HIS A 81 -13.35 -12.12 -12.77
N SER A 82 -13.42 -10.79 -12.68
CA SER A 82 -12.73 -9.88 -13.59
C SER A 82 -11.21 -10.05 -13.54
N SER A 83 -10.64 -10.14 -12.33
CA SER A 83 -9.20 -10.34 -12.16
C SER A 83 -8.70 -11.68 -12.69
N LEU A 84 -9.49 -12.75 -12.53
CA LEU A 84 -9.14 -14.08 -13.03
C LEU A 84 -9.16 -14.12 -14.57
N LEU A 85 -10.13 -13.44 -15.20
CA LEU A 85 -10.17 -13.27 -16.66
C LEU A 85 -8.99 -12.45 -17.18
N SER A 86 -8.69 -11.33 -16.53
CA SER A 86 -7.54 -10.46 -16.85
C SER A 86 -6.22 -11.25 -16.78
N PHE A 87 -6.03 -12.03 -15.71
CA PHE A 87 -4.87 -12.90 -15.55
C PHE A 87 -4.76 -13.93 -16.69
N ARG A 88 -5.84 -14.66 -17.01
CA ARG A 88 -5.83 -15.62 -18.12
C ARG A 88 -5.46 -14.95 -19.44
N ASP A 89 -6.10 -13.84 -19.78
CA ASP A 89 -6.04 -13.23 -21.11
C ASP A 89 -4.73 -12.46 -21.37
N THR A 90 -3.94 -12.19 -20.33
CA THR A 90 -2.57 -11.66 -20.39
C THR A 90 -1.51 -12.75 -20.54
N THR A 91 -1.85 -14.02 -20.35
CA THR A 91 -0.95 -15.16 -20.57
C THR A 91 -0.98 -15.66 -22.03
N GLU A 92 -0.07 -16.57 -22.37
CA GLU A 92 -0.08 -17.29 -23.66
C GLU A 92 -1.28 -18.23 -23.82
N HIS A 93 -1.99 -18.53 -22.73
CA HIS A 93 -3.19 -19.38 -22.70
C HIS A 93 -4.49 -18.57 -22.78
N ARG A 94 -4.47 -17.44 -23.50
CA ARG A 94 -5.63 -16.57 -23.69
C ARG A 94 -6.86 -17.39 -24.12
N ARG A 95 -8.00 -17.14 -23.46
CA ARG A 95 -9.28 -17.86 -23.71
C ARG A 95 -9.26 -19.37 -23.51
N ALA A 96 -8.18 -19.97 -22.99
CA ALA A 96 -8.20 -21.38 -22.63
C ALA A 96 -9.16 -21.63 -21.46
N ALA A 97 -9.94 -22.69 -21.55
CA ALA A 97 -10.77 -23.15 -20.44
C ALA A 97 -9.90 -23.81 -19.37
N PHE A 98 -10.28 -23.68 -18.11
CA PHE A 98 -9.63 -24.34 -16.98
C PHE A 98 -10.64 -24.61 -15.86
N TYR A 99 -10.36 -25.62 -15.03
CA TYR A 99 -11.25 -25.97 -13.93
C TYR A 99 -11.38 -24.87 -12.89
N LEU A 100 -12.61 -24.69 -12.40
CA LEU A 100 -12.93 -23.93 -11.20
C LEU A 100 -13.05 -24.89 -10.02
N GLY A 101 -12.75 -24.40 -8.81
CA GLY A 101 -12.88 -25.18 -7.58
C GLY A 101 -14.33 -25.37 -7.11
N LEU A 102 -15.32 -25.36 -8.02
CA LEU A 102 -16.73 -25.45 -7.65
C LEU A 102 -17.16 -26.91 -7.52
N GLU A 103 -17.72 -27.29 -6.37
CA GLU A 103 -18.25 -28.63 -6.13
C GLU A 103 -19.62 -28.58 -5.43
N CYS A 104 -20.38 -29.67 -5.55
CA CYS A 104 -21.64 -29.83 -4.85
C CYS A 104 -21.41 -30.35 -3.43
N GLY A 105 -21.82 -29.56 -2.44
CA GLY A 105 -21.63 -29.82 -1.01
C GLY A 105 -22.50 -30.96 -0.45
N ARG A 106 -22.27 -31.27 0.82
CA ARG A 106 -22.99 -32.35 1.52
C ARG A 106 -24.46 -32.02 1.81
N ASP A 107 -24.78 -30.75 1.82
CA ASP A 107 -26.11 -30.15 1.99
C ASP A 107 -26.81 -29.85 0.66
N ASN A 108 -26.24 -30.30 -0.47
CA ASN A 108 -26.74 -30.01 -1.82
C ASN A 108 -26.71 -28.51 -2.16
N VAL A 109 -25.75 -27.78 -1.60
CA VAL A 109 -25.45 -26.38 -1.93
C VAL A 109 -24.06 -26.29 -2.58
N TRP A 110 -23.89 -25.35 -3.50
CA TRP A 110 -22.59 -25.09 -4.11
C TRP A 110 -21.55 -24.64 -3.08
N GLN A 111 -20.32 -25.18 -3.18
CA GLN A 111 -19.20 -24.80 -2.31
C GLN A 111 -17.89 -24.75 -3.10
N TRP A 112 -16.95 -23.93 -2.62
CA TRP A 112 -15.60 -23.84 -3.17
C TRP A 112 -14.64 -24.83 -2.48
N THR A 113 -13.78 -25.48 -3.26
CA THR A 113 -12.80 -26.47 -2.77
C THR A 113 -11.72 -25.87 -1.86
N ASP A 114 -11.49 -24.56 -1.96
CA ASP A 114 -10.56 -23.78 -1.15
C ASP A 114 -11.17 -23.29 0.18
N GLY A 115 -12.47 -23.55 0.40
CA GLY A 115 -13.21 -23.12 1.59
C GLY A 115 -13.72 -21.68 1.54
N SER A 116 -13.55 -20.96 0.42
CA SER A 116 -14.12 -19.63 0.23
C SER A 116 -15.65 -19.67 0.30
N SER A 117 -16.25 -18.58 0.78
CA SER A 117 -17.71 -18.43 0.81
C SER A 117 -18.30 -18.43 -0.60
N PHE A 118 -19.36 -19.21 -0.81
CA PHE A 118 -20.13 -19.18 -2.04
C PHE A 118 -21.17 -18.06 -1.98
N ASP A 119 -21.22 -17.22 -3.03
CA ASP A 119 -22.23 -16.18 -3.19
C ASP A 119 -23.08 -16.46 -4.45
N PRO A 120 -24.37 -16.83 -4.29
CA PRO A 120 -25.29 -17.04 -5.42
C PRO A 120 -25.45 -15.82 -6.32
N SER A 121 -25.12 -14.61 -5.86
CA SER A 121 -25.18 -13.38 -6.67
C SER A 121 -24.03 -13.26 -7.67
N ALA A 122 -22.88 -13.87 -7.37
CA ALA A 122 -21.66 -13.83 -8.19
C ALA A 122 -21.64 -14.88 -9.32
N VAL A 123 -22.57 -15.84 -9.28
CA VAL A 123 -22.67 -16.96 -10.24
C VAL A 123 -22.87 -16.48 -11.68
N LYS A 124 -22.10 -17.09 -12.59
CA LYS A 124 -22.16 -16.89 -14.05
C LYS A 124 -22.24 -18.21 -14.82
N PHE A 125 -23.14 -19.11 -14.43
CA PHE A 125 -23.35 -20.36 -15.17
C PHE A 125 -23.66 -20.08 -16.64
N ALA A 126 -22.99 -20.82 -17.55
CA ALA A 126 -23.23 -20.73 -18.99
C ALA A 126 -24.65 -21.20 -19.35
N ASN A 127 -25.17 -22.17 -18.59
CA ASN A 127 -26.51 -22.71 -18.75
C ASN A 127 -27.44 -22.18 -17.65
N ASN A 128 -28.51 -21.50 -18.07
CA ASN A 128 -29.51 -20.92 -17.16
C ASN A 128 -30.35 -21.97 -16.41
N ASN A 129 -30.29 -23.24 -16.80
CA ASN A 129 -31.02 -24.32 -16.12
C ASN A 129 -30.31 -24.81 -14.85
N VAL A 130 -29.07 -24.40 -14.62
CA VAL A 130 -28.33 -24.72 -13.39
C VAL A 130 -28.83 -23.80 -12.28
N ASP A 131 -29.34 -24.39 -11.20
CA ASP A 131 -29.82 -23.64 -10.04
C ASP A 131 -28.65 -22.88 -9.37
N ARG A 132 -28.88 -21.61 -9.06
CA ARG A 132 -27.84 -20.70 -8.54
C ARG A 132 -27.40 -21.01 -7.11
N VAL A 133 -28.20 -21.79 -6.37
CA VAL A 133 -28.00 -22.09 -4.94
C VAL A 133 -27.82 -23.58 -4.75
N ASN A 134 -28.77 -24.36 -5.27
CA ASN A 134 -28.84 -25.79 -5.04
C ASN A 134 -28.12 -26.56 -6.14
N CYS A 135 -27.53 -27.68 -5.77
CA CYS A 135 -26.88 -28.61 -6.67
C CYS A 135 -27.40 -30.03 -6.38
N SER A 136 -27.29 -30.94 -7.36
CA SER A 136 -27.69 -32.34 -7.17
C SER A 136 -26.45 -33.22 -7.17
N ARG A 137 -26.21 -34.01 -6.11
CA ARG A 137 -25.00 -34.85 -5.98
C ARG A 137 -24.86 -35.96 -7.06
N HIS A 138 -25.90 -36.21 -7.85
CA HIS A 138 -25.80 -37.08 -9.03
C HIS A 138 -24.98 -36.46 -10.17
N MET A 139 -24.65 -35.18 -10.06
CA MET A 139 -23.79 -34.44 -10.95
C MET A 139 -22.36 -34.53 -10.42
N HIS A 140 -21.55 -35.42 -11.01
CA HIS A 140 -20.08 -35.34 -10.94
C HIS A 140 -19.53 -34.14 -11.70
N SER A 141 -20.42 -33.29 -12.22
CA SER A 141 -20.20 -32.09 -12.98
C SER A 141 -19.11 -31.24 -12.35
N ARG A 142 -17.99 -31.21 -13.07
CA ARG A 142 -16.91 -30.26 -12.85
C ARG A 142 -17.27 -28.99 -13.60
N PHE A 143 -16.85 -27.84 -13.10
CA PHE A 143 -17.07 -26.59 -13.80
C PHE A 143 -15.74 -26.05 -14.30
N VAL A 144 -15.76 -25.47 -15.49
CA VAL A 144 -14.65 -24.68 -16.02
C VAL A 144 -15.07 -23.23 -16.14
N LEU A 145 -14.06 -22.35 -16.14
CA LEU A 145 -14.23 -21.02 -16.72
C LEU A 145 -14.04 -21.15 -18.23
N ASP A 146 -15.08 -20.92 -19.02
CA ASP A 146 -15.03 -21.02 -20.48
C ASP A 146 -14.27 -19.82 -21.11
N ASP A 147 -14.11 -19.85 -22.43
CA ASP A 147 -13.46 -18.79 -23.21
C ASP A 147 -14.15 -17.42 -23.08
N ASN A 148 -15.47 -17.41 -22.85
CA ASN A 148 -16.32 -16.24 -22.65
C ASN A 148 -16.37 -15.77 -21.18
N GLY A 149 -15.79 -16.52 -20.26
CA GLY A 149 -15.80 -16.26 -18.83
C GLY A 149 -17.05 -16.72 -18.08
N ASN A 150 -17.87 -17.59 -18.67
CA ASN A 150 -18.97 -18.24 -17.97
C ASN A 150 -18.49 -19.53 -17.29
N TRP A 151 -19.29 -20.04 -16.36
CA TRP A 151 -19.05 -21.28 -15.65
C TRP A 151 -19.78 -22.39 -16.39
N GLU A 152 -19.06 -23.14 -17.20
CA GLU A 152 -19.60 -24.21 -18.00
C GLU A 152 -19.46 -25.53 -17.25
N GLU A 153 -20.53 -26.32 -17.22
CA GLU A 153 -20.46 -27.72 -16.80
C GLU A 153 -19.61 -28.50 -17.80
N TRP A 154 -18.60 -29.19 -17.29
CA TRP A 154 -17.60 -29.85 -18.09
C TRP A 154 -17.84 -31.35 -18.14
N GLU A 155 -18.15 -31.83 -19.33
CA GLU A 155 -18.38 -33.26 -19.61
C GLU A 155 -17.03 -34.00 -19.68
N GLU A 156 -16.94 -35.14 -18.99
CA GLU A 156 -15.72 -35.96 -18.98
C GLU A 156 -15.32 -36.47 -20.38
N GLU A 157 -16.29 -36.62 -21.30
CA GLU A 157 -16.07 -37.08 -22.67
C GLU A 157 -15.18 -36.13 -23.50
N ARG A 158 -15.15 -34.83 -23.16
CA ARG A 158 -14.29 -33.84 -23.83
C ARG A 158 -12.82 -33.97 -23.42
N GLY A 159 -12.54 -34.78 -22.40
CA GLY A 159 -11.26 -34.83 -21.72
C GLY A 159 -11.03 -33.61 -20.82
N PRO A 160 -10.02 -33.65 -19.94
CA PRO A 160 -9.73 -32.53 -19.05
C PRO A 160 -9.17 -31.32 -19.81
N PRO A 161 -9.39 -30.09 -19.32
CA PRO A 161 -8.72 -28.90 -19.82
C PRO A 161 -7.19 -29.07 -19.82
N THR A 162 -6.54 -28.49 -20.82
CA THR A 162 -5.09 -28.64 -21.05
C THR A 162 -4.23 -27.78 -20.13
N ILE A 163 -4.83 -26.87 -19.39
CA ILE A 163 -4.18 -25.97 -18.44
C ILE A 163 -4.80 -26.11 -17.06
N VAL A 164 -3.99 -25.85 -16.03
CA VAL A 164 -4.43 -25.68 -14.65
C VAL A 164 -4.13 -24.26 -14.22
N VAL A 165 -5.10 -23.64 -13.55
CA VAL A 165 -4.90 -22.37 -12.85
C VAL A 165 -5.03 -22.65 -11.36
N CYS A 166 -4.07 -22.17 -10.56
CA CYS A 166 -4.14 -22.24 -9.11
C CYS A 166 -4.35 -20.83 -8.56
N ALA A 167 -5.13 -20.73 -7.48
CA ALA A 167 -5.40 -19.47 -6.80
C ALA A 167 -5.17 -19.59 -5.30
N MET A 168 -4.69 -18.49 -4.70
CA MET A 168 -4.59 -18.35 -3.26
C MET A 168 -4.77 -16.87 -2.86
N PRO A 169 -5.15 -16.57 -1.61
CA PRO A 169 -5.14 -15.20 -1.12
C PRO A 169 -3.71 -14.65 -1.08
N THR A 170 -3.58 -13.34 -1.20
CA THR A 170 -2.30 -12.66 -0.97
C THR A 170 -1.86 -12.82 0.47
N LEU A 171 -0.57 -13.07 0.65
CA LEU A 171 0.00 -13.19 1.98
C LEU A 171 0.19 -11.78 2.55
N PHE A 172 -0.35 -11.58 3.74
CA PHE A 172 -0.01 -10.43 4.55
C PHE A 172 1.32 -10.74 5.22
N MET A 173 2.38 -10.07 4.79
CA MET A 173 3.54 -9.95 5.67
C MET A 173 3.10 -9.05 6.82
N ALA A 174 2.63 -9.66 7.92
CA ALA A 174 2.67 -8.97 9.20
C ALA A 174 4.11 -8.50 9.38
N ALA A 175 4.31 -7.22 9.72
CA ALA A 175 5.61 -6.68 10.03
C ALA A 175 6.23 -7.51 11.17
N ALA A 176 6.96 -8.56 10.79
CA ALA A 176 7.75 -9.35 11.68
C ALA A 176 9.05 -8.57 11.83
N ASP A 177 9.28 -8.06 13.03
CA ASP A 177 10.60 -7.62 13.48
C ASP A 177 11.60 -8.76 13.22
N ALA A 178 12.40 -8.65 12.17
CA ALA A 178 13.53 -9.54 11.92
C ALA A 178 14.58 -8.83 11.06
N ASP A 179 15.54 -8.27 11.77
CA ASP A 179 16.96 -8.14 11.45
C ASP A 179 17.47 -8.92 10.22
N GLY A 180 18.19 -8.21 9.35
CA GLY A 180 19.31 -8.77 8.58
C GLY A 180 19.06 -9.26 7.14
N GLY A 181 19.42 -8.40 6.17
CA GLY A 181 20.19 -8.82 4.99
C GLY A 181 19.46 -9.00 3.66
N ALA A 182 19.57 -7.94 2.83
CA ALA A 182 19.81 -7.88 1.38
C ALA A 182 20.10 -9.19 0.62
N ASP A 183 19.81 -9.36 -0.67
CA ASP A 183 19.13 -8.57 -1.72
C ASP A 183 18.97 -9.54 -2.92
N ASP A 184 17.91 -9.43 -3.73
CA ASP A 184 18.03 -9.66 -5.18
C ASP A 184 16.94 -8.89 -5.96
N ASP A 185 17.44 -7.86 -6.62
CA ASP A 185 17.12 -7.26 -7.92
C ASP A 185 15.75 -6.64 -8.29
N SER A 186 15.88 -5.42 -8.83
CA SER A 186 15.11 -4.79 -9.91
C SER A 186 13.66 -4.32 -9.66
N GLY A 187 13.52 -3.22 -8.93
CA GLY A 187 12.38 -2.31 -9.02
C GLY A 187 12.86 -0.86 -9.03
N ASN A 188 12.71 -0.17 -10.15
CA ASN A 188 13.06 1.25 -10.31
C ASN A 188 12.07 2.13 -9.54
N ASP A 189 12.32 2.30 -8.25
CA ASP A 189 11.47 3.08 -7.37
C ASP A 189 12.18 4.39 -7.03
N ASN A 190 11.63 5.51 -7.49
CA ASN A 190 12.10 6.87 -7.18
C ASN A 190 11.86 7.26 -5.69
N ASN A 191 11.84 6.28 -4.78
CA ASN A 191 11.49 6.40 -3.37
C ASN A 191 12.65 6.93 -2.50
N TRP A 192 13.87 7.00 -3.04
CA TRP A 192 14.98 7.70 -2.38
C TRP A 192 14.74 9.23 -2.37
N VAL A 193 14.06 9.75 -3.40
CA VAL A 193 13.74 11.17 -3.55
C VAL A 193 12.74 11.60 -2.46
N THR A 194 11.76 10.77 -2.16
CA THR A 194 10.76 11.02 -1.10
C THR A 194 11.35 10.86 0.30
N SER A 195 12.23 9.88 0.50
CA SER A 195 12.78 9.54 1.83
C SER A 195 13.94 10.42 2.29
N ILE A 196 14.76 10.95 1.36
CA ILE A 196 15.97 11.72 1.72
C ILE A 196 15.89 13.16 1.24
N LEU A 197 15.41 13.40 0.01
CA LEU A 197 15.43 14.73 -0.58
C LEU A 197 14.42 15.68 0.11
N ILE A 198 13.22 15.18 0.42
CA ILE A 198 12.17 16.00 1.05
C ILE A 198 12.56 16.41 2.49
N PRO A 199 13.02 15.51 3.38
CA PRO A 199 13.49 15.91 4.72
C PRO A 199 14.67 16.87 4.67
N ALA A 200 15.61 16.69 3.73
CA ALA A 200 16.74 17.57 3.56
C ALA A 200 16.31 18.99 3.16
N ILE A 201 15.35 19.13 2.23
CA ILE A 201 14.82 20.44 1.81
C ILE A 201 14.11 21.15 2.97
N VAL A 202 13.31 20.42 3.76
CA VAL A 202 12.63 20.98 4.94
C VAL A 202 13.66 21.43 5.99
N ALA A 203 14.69 20.61 6.26
CA ALA A 203 15.75 20.96 7.20
C ALA A 203 16.52 22.21 6.75
N ILE A 204 16.86 22.32 5.47
CA ILE A 204 17.52 23.51 4.89
C ILE A 204 16.62 24.75 5.02
N GLY A 205 15.32 24.60 4.75
CA GLY A 205 14.34 25.66 4.93
C GLY A 205 14.25 26.15 6.37
N LEU A 206 14.24 25.24 7.34
CA LEU A 206 14.22 25.56 8.78
C LEU A 206 15.51 26.25 9.23
N ILE A 207 16.67 25.74 8.82
CA ILE A 207 17.96 26.35 9.14
C ILE A 207 18.04 27.76 8.54
N GLY A 208 17.63 27.93 7.28
CA GLY A 208 17.58 29.24 6.62
C GLY A 208 16.67 30.23 7.34
N PHE A 209 15.50 29.79 7.78
CA PHE A 209 14.57 30.61 8.56
C PHE A 209 15.14 31.01 9.93
N ILE A 210 15.76 30.07 10.64
CA ILE A 210 16.42 30.33 11.93
C ILE A 210 17.54 31.36 11.75
N LEU A 211 18.39 31.19 10.72
CA LEU A 211 19.47 32.13 10.42
C LEU A 211 18.92 33.52 10.05
N PHE A 212 17.85 33.58 9.26
CA PHE A 212 17.18 34.84 8.92
C PHE A 212 16.60 35.54 10.16
N CYS A 213 15.95 34.79 11.06
CA CYS A 213 15.48 35.30 12.34
C CYS A 213 16.63 35.81 13.20
N CYS A 214 17.71 35.04 13.35
CA CYS A 214 18.90 35.42 14.09
C CYS A 214 19.56 36.69 13.53
N TRP A 215 19.66 36.80 12.20
CA TRP A 215 20.18 37.98 11.52
C TRP A 215 19.30 39.21 11.77
N LYS A 216 17.98 39.08 11.64
CA LYS A 216 17.01 40.16 11.91
C LYS A 216 17.08 40.62 13.38
N GLN A 217 17.27 39.70 14.31
CA GLN A 217 17.47 40.00 15.73
C GLN A 217 18.82 40.68 16.01
N ARG A 218 19.88 40.28 15.31
CA ARG A 218 21.22 40.91 15.41
C ARG A 218 21.22 42.33 14.85
N ALA A 219 20.49 42.58 13.75
CA ALA A 219 20.32 43.91 13.17
C ALA A 219 19.61 44.90 14.12
N LYS A 220 18.54 44.45 14.81
CA LYS A 220 17.88 45.26 15.83
C LYS A 220 18.80 45.55 17.03
N ARG A 221 19.53 44.55 17.51
CA ARG A 221 20.50 44.70 18.62
C ARG A 221 21.62 45.69 18.30
N HIS A 222 22.10 45.70 17.05
CA HIS A 222 23.15 46.65 16.63
C HIS A 222 22.67 48.11 16.75
N ARG A 223 21.48 48.43 16.25
CA ARG A 223 20.91 49.79 16.32
C ARG A 223 20.68 50.26 17.76
N VAL A 224 20.26 49.36 18.65
CA VAL A 224 20.07 49.68 20.07
C VAL A 224 21.41 49.90 20.78
N ASN A 225 22.41 49.05 20.53
CA ASN A 225 23.75 49.21 21.12
C ASN A 225 24.42 50.52 20.69
N GLU A 226 24.18 50.97 19.45
CA GLU A 226 24.68 52.25 18.95
C GLU A 226 24.02 53.44 19.66
N MET A 227 22.69 53.41 19.84
CA MET A 227 21.97 54.44 20.62
C MET A 227 22.46 54.50 22.07
N ILE A 228 22.69 53.35 22.71
CA ILE A 228 23.21 53.27 24.08
C ILE A 228 24.59 53.93 24.18
N ARG A 229 25.50 53.67 23.25
CA ARG A 229 26.83 54.30 23.23
C ARG A 229 26.75 55.82 23.10
N THR A 230 25.87 56.32 22.24
CA THR A 230 25.67 57.77 22.06
C THR A 230 25.11 58.43 23.32
N LEU A 231 24.18 57.77 24.01
CA LEU A 231 23.63 58.27 25.28
C LEU A 231 24.67 58.26 26.41
N MET A 232 25.50 57.21 26.50
CA MET A 232 26.59 57.15 27.48
C MET A 232 27.66 58.22 27.23
N ALA A 233 27.97 58.52 25.97
CA ALA A 233 28.90 59.60 25.63
C ALA A 233 28.35 60.99 26.01
N LYS A 234 27.05 61.23 25.76
CA LYS A 234 26.40 62.49 26.14
C LYS A 234 26.35 62.68 27.65
N THR A 235 25.94 61.65 28.39
CA THR A 235 25.86 61.69 29.87
C THR A 235 27.23 61.98 30.49
N LYS A 236 28.29 61.31 30.03
CA LYS A 236 29.66 61.58 30.49
C LYS A 236 30.07 63.04 30.26
N LYS A 237 29.73 63.61 29.09
CA LYS A 237 30.02 65.02 28.78
C LYS A 237 29.27 65.98 29.72
N TYR A 238 28.00 65.71 30.02
CA TYR A 238 27.24 66.52 30.97
C TYR A 238 27.84 66.46 32.39
N GLU A 239 28.30 65.29 32.84
CA GLU A 239 28.96 65.13 34.14
C GLU A 239 30.31 65.86 34.21
N GLU A 240 31.09 65.87 33.12
CA GLU A 240 32.35 66.63 33.03
C GLU A 240 32.09 68.15 33.06
N GLU A 241 31.10 68.65 32.30
CA GLU A 241 30.70 70.07 32.33
C GLU A 241 30.13 70.50 33.70
N GLU A 242 29.44 69.60 34.40
CA GLU A 242 28.94 69.86 35.76
C GLU A 242 30.08 69.97 36.78
N LYS A 243 31.06 69.07 36.74
CA LYS A 243 32.25 69.15 37.60
C LYS A 243 33.07 70.41 37.37
N GLU A 244 33.20 70.87 36.12
CA GLU A 244 33.87 72.14 35.81
C GLU A 244 33.10 73.36 36.32
N ARG A 245 31.75 73.33 36.31
CA ARG A 245 30.93 74.38 36.91
C ARG A 245 31.08 74.41 38.42
N GLU A 246 31.06 73.26 39.09
CA GLU A 246 31.25 73.15 40.54
C GLU A 246 32.65 73.60 40.98
N ALA A 247 33.69 73.36 40.17
CA ALA A 247 35.06 73.78 40.48
C ALA A 247 35.31 75.29 40.33
N ASN A 248 34.44 76.02 39.61
CA ASN A 248 34.56 77.46 39.34
C ASN A 248 33.69 78.34 40.28
N ILE A 249 33.00 77.75 41.26
CA ILE A 249 32.23 78.42 42.32
C ILE A 249 33.03 78.37 43.62
#